data_AF-A0A3D3NV50-F1
#
_entry.id   AF-A0A3D3NV50-F1
#
_cell.length_a   1.000
_cell.length_b   1.000
_cell.length_c   1.000
_cell.angle_alpha   90.00
_cell.angle_beta   90.00
_cell.angle_gamma   90.00
#
_symmetry.space_group_name_H-M   'P 1'
#
loop_
_entity.id
_entity.type
_entity.pdbx_description
1 polymer ?
#
loop_
_entity_poly.entity_id
_entity_poly.type
_entity_poly.pdbx_seq_one_letter_code
_entity_poly.pdbx_strand_id
1 'polypeptide(L)'
;VDQRTGVDWTRLKDFPVDRVVPDDHPILKYYRWFWTVGDGWNALHSALHKGVKSVSSRQWTFFDPAVRQPSISGAGGTVDVLSHWTYTYPDPQRIGLCADQLLAMSTASGRGQKVMKMTQLIWYRSQTAPVKPGRPENPVAWEDQDPDAAYITIAPMHLREAFWAKIARPVQGIMYHGWQSLVPVTNSSSGYRFTNPNTMHVLKELIHEVVEPLGPALMKIPDERHEVAFLESFTSQVFARRGGHGYNGTWSADAWLALQHAHVPVDILFEETLLKDGLNGRRILVMTECDVLSQSVLSKIREWQAKGGKILADEHLCPALKADFVIPSFKRSKNAAEDKARVLDLAAQISGQTGVFGLSPGPQADTPEVILRARRAGDARYLFAVNDRREAGSYVGQHGLVLENGLPTRAMLAWPQDAVHVYDLTRARQVIPQREDEGRLRWPCELGPCDGRLYMLTPKPLLSLKLDAPDSAKPGHSATLAVTLTTTQEAPLNAVVPVEVRVRDANGRPAEGSGHYATEGGRLSVTLDIAPNEDPGSWEIRVRELASGMESASWMRVE
;
A
#
# COMPACT_ATOMS: atom_id res chain seq x y z
N VAL A 1 -24.35 -27.23 9.20
CA VAL A 1 -23.14 -26.39 9.16
C VAL A 1 -22.79 -26.21 7.68
N ASP A 2 -23.51 -25.33 6.98
CA ASP A 2 -23.48 -25.25 5.50
C ASP A 2 -22.96 -23.89 4.99
N GLN A 3 -22.46 -23.04 5.88
CA GLN A 3 -22.00 -21.70 5.55
C GLN A 3 -20.56 -21.52 6.04
N ARG A 4 -19.63 -21.31 5.09
CA ARG A 4 -18.25 -20.91 5.39
C ARG A 4 -18.16 -19.56 6.13
N THR A 5 -19.26 -18.80 6.13
CA THR A 5 -19.35 -17.40 6.55
C THR A 5 -19.84 -17.21 7.99
N GLY A 6 -19.68 -18.20 8.87
CA GLY A 6 -20.10 -18.07 10.27
C GLY A 6 -21.60 -18.32 10.52
N VAL A 7 -22.04 -18.06 11.76
CA VAL A 7 -23.42 -18.23 12.21
C VAL A 7 -23.90 -16.94 12.87
N ASP A 8 -24.95 -16.35 12.30
CA ASP A 8 -25.57 -15.12 12.80
C ASP A 8 -26.06 -15.29 14.25
N TRP A 9 -25.52 -14.47 15.17
CA TRP A 9 -25.79 -14.52 16.59
C TRP A 9 -27.26 -14.26 16.92
N THR A 10 -27.98 -13.51 16.08
CA THR A 10 -29.42 -13.25 16.25
C THR A 10 -30.27 -14.51 16.10
N ARG A 11 -29.70 -15.57 15.51
CA ARG A 11 -30.35 -16.87 15.32
C ARG A 11 -29.94 -17.91 16.35
N LEU A 12 -28.97 -17.58 17.21
CA LEU A 12 -28.51 -18.47 18.26
C LEU A 12 -29.42 -18.33 19.48
N LYS A 13 -29.90 -19.47 19.97
CA LYS A 13 -30.66 -19.52 21.21
C LYS A 13 -29.76 -19.14 22.38
N ASP A 14 -30.29 -18.35 23.32
CA ASP A 14 -29.62 -17.98 24.57
C ASP A 14 -28.26 -17.26 24.37
N PHE A 15 -28.11 -16.50 23.27
CA PHE A 15 -26.89 -15.72 23.02
C PHE A 15 -26.73 -14.55 24.03
N PRO A 16 -25.51 -14.28 24.56
CA PRO A 16 -25.30 -13.24 25.57
C PRO A 16 -25.77 -11.85 25.12
N VAL A 17 -26.52 -11.16 25.98
CA VAL A 17 -27.08 -9.82 25.69
C VAL A 17 -26.01 -8.75 25.53
N ASP A 18 -24.89 -8.91 26.23
CA ASP A 18 -23.71 -8.04 26.11
C ASP A 18 -22.84 -8.38 24.88
N ARG A 19 -23.20 -9.45 24.16
CA ARG A 19 -22.53 -10.00 22.96
C ARG A 19 -21.08 -10.37 23.20
N VAL A 20 -20.77 -10.87 24.40
CA VAL A 20 -19.45 -11.37 24.75
C VAL A 20 -19.49 -12.88 24.85
N VAL A 21 -18.71 -13.57 24.01
CA VAL A 21 -18.66 -15.04 24.02
C VAL A 21 -17.41 -15.54 24.75
N PRO A 22 -17.47 -16.71 25.40
CA PRO A 22 -16.28 -17.39 25.91
C PRO A 22 -15.24 -17.62 24.81
N ASP A 23 -13.95 -17.57 25.15
CA ASP A 23 -12.87 -17.79 24.17
C ASP A 23 -12.89 -19.19 23.54
N ASP A 24 -13.50 -20.15 24.24
CA ASP A 24 -13.68 -21.55 23.83
C ASP A 24 -15.08 -21.85 23.28
N HIS A 25 -15.91 -20.84 23.01
CA HIS A 25 -17.25 -21.00 22.45
C HIS A 25 -17.21 -21.97 21.23
N PRO A 26 -18.03 -23.04 21.19
CA PRO A 26 -17.89 -24.11 20.19
C PRO A 26 -17.87 -23.64 18.74
N ILE A 27 -18.75 -22.69 18.37
CA ILE A 27 -18.78 -22.07 17.03
C ILE A 27 -17.47 -21.33 16.73
N LEU A 28 -16.98 -20.52 17.66
CA LEU A 28 -15.74 -19.75 17.48
C LEU A 28 -14.55 -20.70 17.31
N LYS A 29 -14.46 -21.73 18.16
CA LYS A 29 -13.43 -22.77 18.08
C LYS A 29 -13.47 -23.52 16.75
N TYR A 30 -14.67 -23.89 16.28
CA TYR A 30 -14.84 -24.55 14.98
C TYR A 30 -14.35 -23.67 13.84
N TYR A 31 -14.76 -22.40 13.76
CA TYR A 31 -14.35 -21.53 12.66
C TYR A 31 -12.88 -21.14 12.73
N ARG A 32 -12.29 -20.98 13.92
CA ARG A 32 -10.83 -20.83 14.05
C ARG A 32 -10.12 -22.04 13.47
N TRP A 33 -10.53 -23.26 13.83
CA TRP A 33 -9.97 -24.49 13.26
C TRP A 33 -10.19 -24.56 11.75
N PHE A 34 -11.40 -24.29 11.26
CA PHE A 34 -11.76 -24.39 9.84
C PHE A 34 -10.86 -23.53 8.96
N TRP A 35 -10.70 -22.25 9.31
CA TRP A 35 -9.92 -21.29 8.51
C TRP A 35 -8.40 -21.41 8.67
N THR A 36 -7.92 -22.07 9.73
CA THR A 36 -6.48 -22.27 9.94
C THR A 36 -5.98 -23.64 9.48
N VAL A 37 -6.80 -24.68 9.63
CA VAL A 37 -6.43 -26.09 9.41
C VAL A 37 -7.49 -26.86 8.61
N GLY A 38 -8.77 -26.71 8.97
CA GLY A 38 -9.84 -27.63 8.57
C GLY A 38 -10.24 -27.59 7.09
N ASP A 39 -9.97 -26.50 6.39
CA ASP A 39 -10.23 -26.40 4.94
C ASP A 39 -9.12 -27.02 4.06
N GLY A 40 -7.98 -27.39 4.66
CA GLY A 40 -6.84 -28.04 4.01
C GLY A 40 -5.93 -27.14 3.16
N TRP A 41 -6.31 -25.88 2.88
CA TRP A 41 -5.55 -25.02 1.96
C TRP A 41 -4.15 -24.69 2.51
N ASN A 42 -4.06 -24.34 3.80
CA ASN A 42 -2.78 -24.00 4.42
C ASN A 42 -1.81 -25.18 4.46
N ALA A 43 -2.32 -26.40 4.66
CA ALA A 43 -1.51 -27.62 4.63
C ALA A 43 -1.01 -27.91 3.21
N LEU A 44 -1.89 -27.80 2.21
CA LEU A 44 -1.54 -27.97 0.79
C LEU A 44 -0.44 -26.99 0.36
N HIS A 45 -0.62 -25.70 0.63
CA HIS A 45 0.36 -24.67 0.27
C HIS A 45 1.70 -24.88 0.97
N SER A 46 1.69 -25.31 2.23
CA SER A 46 2.92 -25.61 2.97
C SER A 46 3.66 -26.83 2.41
N ALA A 47 2.93 -27.88 2.02
CA ALA A 47 3.52 -29.05 1.39
C ALA A 47 4.14 -28.71 0.02
N LEU A 48 3.44 -27.92 -0.79
CA LEU A 48 3.95 -27.43 -2.07
C LEU A 48 5.21 -26.57 -1.87
N HIS A 49 5.18 -25.62 -0.94
CA HIS A 49 6.33 -24.80 -0.57
C HIS A 49 7.54 -25.65 -0.18
N LYS A 50 7.34 -26.62 0.73
CA LYS A 50 8.40 -27.54 1.16
C LYS A 50 8.97 -28.33 -0.02
N GLY A 51 8.11 -28.81 -0.92
CA GLY A 51 8.52 -29.51 -2.13
C GLY A 51 9.43 -28.64 -3.02
N VAL A 52 9.01 -27.42 -3.33
CA VAL A 52 9.80 -26.45 -4.12
C VAL A 52 11.14 -26.15 -3.45
N LYS A 53 11.14 -25.86 -2.15
CA LYS A 53 12.36 -25.53 -1.39
C LYS A 53 13.33 -26.70 -1.22
N SER A 54 12.86 -27.94 -1.32
CA SER A 54 13.73 -29.12 -1.28
C SER A 54 14.62 -29.24 -2.53
N VAL A 55 14.23 -28.60 -3.64
CA VAL A 55 14.97 -28.63 -4.92
C VAL A 55 15.79 -27.36 -5.13
N SER A 56 15.26 -26.18 -4.75
CA SER A 56 15.97 -24.91 -4.93
C SER A 56 15.56 -23.87 -3.90
N SER A 57 16.55 -23.27 -3.23
CA SER A 57 16.34 -22.12 -2.35
C SER A 57 16.11 -20.81 -3.12
N ARG A 58 16.45 -20.77 -4.41
CA ARG A 58 16.32 -19.56 -5.27
C ARG A 58 14.88 -19.33 -5.74
N GLN A 59 14.08 -20.39 -5.84
CA GLN A 59 12.66 -20.27 -6.19
C GLN A 59 11.87 -19.82 -4.96
N TRP A 60 10.96 -18.88 -5.16
CA TRP A 60 10.06 -18.40 -4.12
C TRP A 60 8.61 -18.74 -4.51
N THR A 61 7.76 -18.81 -3.50
CA THR A 61 6.37 -19.24 -3.59
C THR A 61 5.47 -18.15 -3.03
N PHE A 62 4.25 -18.05 -3.55
CA PHE A 62 3.29 -17.08 -3.06
C PHE A 62 1.87 -17.64 -3.09
N PHE A 63 0.99 -17.02 -2.31
CA PHE A 63 -0.44 -17.33 -2.29
C PHE A 63 -1.27 -16.08 -2.60
N ASP A 64 -2.24 -16.22 -3.51
CA ASP A 64 -3.15 -15.16 -3.94
C ASP A 64 -4.52 -15.79 -4.25
N PRO A 65 -5.65 -15.33 -3.65
CA PRO A 65 -5.79 -14.21 -2.72
C PRO A 65 -5.71 -14.60 -1.23
N ALA A 66 -4.78 -14.02 -0.49
CA ALA A 66 -4.56 -14.35 0.92
C ALA A 66 -5.61 -13.77 1.89
N VAL A 67 -6.16 -12.58 1.62
CA VAL A 67 -7.16 -11.95 2.51
C VAL A 67 -8.61 -12.17 2.07
N ARG A 68 -8.89 -13.14 1.17
CA ARG A 68 -10.26 -13.52 0.77
C ARG A 68 -10.92 -14.48 1.77
N GLN A 69 -10.75 -14.18 3.05
CA GLN A 69 -11.21 -14.97 4.19
C GLN A 69 -11.40 -14.04 5.39
N PRO A 70 -12.00 -14.50 6.51
CA PRO A 70 -12.03 -13.74 7.74
C PRO A 70 -10.62 -13.30 8.20
N SER A 71 -10.55 -12.25 8.99
CA SER A 71 -9.37 -11.59 9.54
C SER A 71 -8.73 -12.43 10.65
N ILE A 72 -8.20 -13.59 10.23
CA ILE A 72 -7.44 -14.55 11.02
C ILE A 72 -6.20 -14.96 10.23
N SER A 73 -5.11 -15.16 10.95
CA SER A 73 -3.81 -15.52 10.41
C SER A 73 -3.80 -16.92 9.77
N GLY A 74 -2.75 -17.18 8.99
CA GLY A 74 -2.42 -18.54 8.53
C GLY A 74 -2.64 -18.79 7.04
N ALA A 75 -3.39 -17.92 6.36
CA ALA A 75 -3.63 -18.00 4.91
C ALA A 75 -2.33 -18.23 4.13
N GLY A 76 -2.36 -19.15 3.16
CA GLY A 76 -1.20 -19.49 2.34
C GLY A 76 -0.17 -20.37 3.06
N GLY A 77 -0.40 -20.79 4.30
CA GLY A 77 0.52 -21.66 5.01
C GLY A 77 1.92 -21.04 5.17
N THR A 78 2.94 -21.73 4.68
CA THR A 78 4.36 -21.34 4.83
C THR A 78 5.00 -20.75 3.58
N VAL A 79 4.20 -20.31 2.60
CA VAL A 79 4.73 -19.64 1.39
C VAL A 79 5.56 -18.40 1.74
N ASP A 80 6.53 -18.07 0.88
CA ASP A 80 7.44 -16.94 1.11
C ASP A 80 6.71 -15.58 1.11
N VAL A 81 5.64 -15.47 0.31
CA VAL A 81 4.96 -14.20 0.01
C VAL A 81 3.43 -14.33 0.03
N LEU A 82 2.75 -13.38 0.66
CA LEU A 82 1.29 -13.22 0.58
C LEU A 82 0.94 -12.18 -0.49
N SER A 83 -0.07 -12.46 -1.30
CA SER A 83 -0.62 -11.53 -2.29
C SER A 83 -2.15 -11.50 -2.25
N HIS A 84 -2.73 -10.46 -2.82
CA HIS A 84 -4.16 -10.33 -3.04
C HIS A 84 -4.41 -9.54 -4.32
N TRP A 85 -5.31 -10.02 -5.17
CA TRP A 85 -5.85 -9.24 -6.29
C TRP A 85 -6.88 -8.21 -5.83
N THR A 86 -6.88 -7.02 -6.44
CA THR A 86 -7.90 -5.99 -6.17
C THR A 86 -8.36 -5.36 -7.47
N TYR A 87 -9.69 -5.23 -7.58
CA TYR A 87 -10.36 -4.36 -8.54
C TYR A 87 -10.43 -2.96 -7.95
N THR A 88 -10.09 -1.94 -8.74
CA THR A 88 -9.97 -0.56 -8.25
C THR A 88 -11.30 0.21 -8.22
N TYR A 89 -12.38 -0.34 -8.76
CA TYR A 89 -13.68 0.30 -8.64
C TYR A 89 -14.28 0.07 -7.23
N PRO A 90 -15.19 0.95 -6.81
CA PRO A 90 -15.41 2.30 -7.33
C PRO A 90 -14.26 3.28 -6.95
N ASP A 91 -13.41 2.92 -5.99
CA ASP A 91 -12.33 3.78 -5.47
C ASP A 91 -10.96 3.08 -5.51
N PRO A 92 -9.98 3.62 -6.25
CA PRO A 92 -8.69 2.97 -6.47
C PRO A 92 -7.87 2.88 -5.18
N GLN A 93 -8.07 3.81 -4.23
CA GLN A 93 -7.45 3.75 -2.90
C GLN A 93 -7.73 2.46 -2.13
N ARG A 94 -8.83 1.74 -2.41
CA ARG A 94 -9.17 0.48 -1.72
C ARG A 94 -8.12 -0.61 -1.90
N ILE A 95 -7.23 -0.49 -2.89
CA ILE A 95 -6.06 -1.37 -2.99
C ILE A 95 -5.13 -1.25 -1.77
N GLY A 96 -5.08 -0.06 -1.15
CA GLY A 96 -4.34 0.24 0.06
C GLY A 96 -4.88 -0.54 1.25
N LEU A 97 -6.21 -0.62 1.44
CA LEU A 97 -6.82 -1.42 2.50
C LEU A 97 -6.44 -2.91 2.39
N CYS A 98 -6.53 -3.49 1.19
CA CYS A 98 -6.09 -4.88 0.99
C CYS A 98 -4.59 -5.06 1.26
N ALA A 99 -3.75 -4.07 0.95
CA ALA A 99 -2.33 -4.11 1.27
C ALA A 99 -2.10 -4.07 2.79
N ASP A 100 -2.82 -3.19 3.49
CA ASP A 100 -2.76 -3.07 4.95
C ASP A 100 -3.27 -4.36 5.64
N GLN A 101 -4.31 -5.02 5.11
CA GLN A 101 -4.78 -6.34 5.56
C GLN A 101 -3.75 -7.45 5.34
N LEU A 102 -3.01 -7.45 4.22
CA LEU A 102 -1.93 -8.42 3.97
C LEU A 102 -0.77 -8.24 4.97
N LEU A 103 -0.43 -6.99 5.29
CA LEU A 103 0.59 -6.68 6.30
C LEU A 103 0.14 -7.12 7.70
N ALA A 104 -1.12 -6.90 8.05
CA ALA A 104 -1.72 -7.39 9.29
C ALA A 104 -1.72 -8.93 9.36
N MET A 105 -2.09 -9.61 8.27
CA MET A 105 -2.05 -11.07 8.14
C MET A 105 -0.64 -11.64 8.35
N SER A 106 0.37 -11.04 7.72
CA SER A 106 1.78 -11.44 7.89
C SER A 106 2.27 -11.24 9.33
N THR A 107 1.89 -10.11 9.95
CA THR A 107 2.23 -9.81 11.35
C THR A 107 1.58 -10.82 12.29
N ALA A 108 0.27 -11.08 12.12
CA ALA A 108 -0.49 -12.01 12.94
C ALA A 108 0.03 -13.45 12.83
N SER A 109 0.48 -13.88 11.65
CA SER A 109 1.03 -15.23 11.46
C SER A 109 2.37 -15.44 12.16
N GLY A 110 3.15 -14.36 12.36
CA GLY A 110 4.49 -14.41 12.95
C GLY A 110 5.52 -15.16 12.11
N ARG A 111 5.20 -15.51 10.84
CA ARG A 111 6.06 -16.29 9.95
C ARG A 111 7.03 -15.44 9.14
N GLY A 112 6.94 -14.10 9.23
CA GLY A 112 7.81 -13.19 8.47
C GLY A 112 7.59 -13.24 6.96
N GLN A 113 6.38 -13.61 6.52
CA GLN A 113 6.06 -13.67 5.10
C GLN A 113 6.10 -12.28 4.48
N LYS A 114 6.71 -12.15 3.32
CA LYS A 114 6.70 -10.88 2.58
C LYS A 114 5.31 -10.62 2.02
N VAL A 115 5.04 -9.38 1.62
CA VAL A 115 3.76 -9.00 1.01
C VAL A 115 3.98 -8.50 -0.41
N MET A 116 3.19 -8.99 -1.35
CA MET A 116 3.07 -8.43 -2.69
C MET A 116 1.65 -7.95 -2.91
N LYS A 117 1.44 -7.10 -3.92
CA LYS A 117 0.11 -6.62 -4.25
C LYS A 117 -0.20 -6.63 -5.74
N MET A 118 -1.28 -7.30 -6.10
CA MET A 118 -1.78 -7.40 -7.46
C MET A 118 -2.87 -6.36 -7.75
N THR A 119 -2.72 -5.65 -8.86
CA THR A 119 -3.76 -4.80 -9.47
C THR A 119 -4.42 -5.58 -10.61
N GLN A 120 -5.75 -5.64 -10.60
CA GLN A 120 -6.51 -6.17 -11.74
C GLN A 120 -6.57 -5.10 -12.82
N LEU A 121 -6.06 -5.41 -14.02
CA LEU A 121 -6.10 -4.51 -15.19
C LEU A 121 -7.47 -4.53 -15.90
N ILE A 122 -8.43 -5.20 -15.28
CA ILE A 122 -9.79 -5.35 -15.75
C ILE A 122 -10.76 -4.85 -14.70
N TRP A 123 -11.91 -4.40 -15.15
CA TRP A 123 -13.11 -4.16 -14.35
C TRP A 123 -14.22 -5.08 -14.79
N TYR A 124 -15.01 -5.53 -13.83
CA TYR A 124 -16.32 -6.08 -14.12
C TYR A 124 -17.20 -4.97 -14.67
N ARG A 125 -17.71 -5.13 -15.89
CA ARG A 125 -18.65 -4.17 -16.47
C ARG A 125 -19.82 -3.91 -15.53
N SER A 126 -20.39 -4.96 -14.92
CA SER A 126 -21.52 -4.86 -14.00
C SER A 126 -21.31 -3.95 -12.77
N GLN A 127 -20.08 -3.54 -12.50
CA GLN A 127 -19.73 -2.64 -11.39
C GLN A 127 -19.42 -1.22 -11.85
N THR A 128 -19.23 -0.99 -13.16
CA THR A 128 -18.72 0.27 -13.71
C THR A 128 -19.56 0.82 -14.85
N ALA A 129 -20.37 -0.01 -15.51
CA ALA A 129 -21.30 0.36 -16.57
C ALA A 129 -22.53 -0.59 -16.59
N PRO A 130 -23.71 -0.15 -17.05
CA PRO A 130 -24.87 -1.01 -17.17
C PRO A 130 -24.62 -2.23 -18.06
N VAL A 131 -25.12 -3.39 -17.61
CA VAL A 131 -25.26 -4.58 -18.45
C VAL A 131 -26.71 -4.58 -18.95
N LYS A 132 -26.94 -3.94 -20.11
CA LYS A 132 -28.25 -3.92 -20.76
C LYS A 132 -28.20 -4.76 -22.03
N PRO A 133 -29.23 -5.56 -22.33
CA PRO A 133 -29.38 -6.17 -23.65
C PRO A 133 -29.54 -5.08 -24.71
N GLY A 134 -28.76 -5.17 -25.79
CA GLY A 134 -28.80 -4.20 -26.90
C GLY A 134 -27.88 -2.99 -26.70
N ARG A 135 -27.70 -2.24 -27.79
CA ARG A 135 -26.82 -1.06 -27.84
C ARG A 135 -27.42 0.08 -26.99
N PRO A 136 -26.66 0.71 -26.08
CA PRO A 136 -27.10 1.92 -25.37
C PRO A 136 -27.55 3.00 -26.36
N GLU A 137 -28.50 3.86 -25.99
CA GLU A 137 -28.99 4.94 -26.86
C GLU A 137 -27.86 5.90 -27.28
N ASN A 138 -26.91 6.16 -26.38
CA ASN A 138 -25.71 6.96 -26.62
C ASN A 138 -24.47 6.18 -26.17
N PRO A 139 -24.00 5.20 -26.95
CA PRO A 139 -22.91 4.34 -26.53
C PRO A 139 -21.57 5.04 -26.70
N VAL A 140 -20.67 4.79 -25.76
CA VAL A 140 -19.26 5.16 -25.94
C VAL A 140 -18.58 4.16 -26.88
N ALA A 141 -17.42 4.53 -27.44
CA ALA A 141 -16.77 3.76 -28.50
C ALA A 141 -16.59 2.27 -28.19
N TRP A 142 -16.20 1.92 -26.96
CA TRP A 142 -16.02 0.52 -26.58
C TRP A 142 -17.34 -0.26 -26.42
N GLU A 143 -18.44 0.40 -26.04
CA GLU A 143 -19.75 -0.24 -25.94
C GLU A 143 -20.32 -0.57 -27.32
N ASP A 144 -19.91 0.16 -28.34
CA ASP A 144 -20.24 -0.15 -29.73
C ASP A 144 -19.37 -1.29 -30.29
N GLN A 145 -18.07 -1.28 -29.97
CA GLN A 145 -17.12 -2.29 -30.44
C GLN A 145 -17.29 -3.65 -29.74
N ASP A 146 -17.52 -3.65 -28.42
CA ASP A 146 -17.65 -4.84 -27.60
C ASP A 146 -18.92 -4.76 -26.71
N PRO A 147 -20.14 -4.77 -27.28
CA PRO A 147 -21.39 -4.58 -26.55
C PRO A 147 -21.69 -5.67 -25.52
N ASP A 148 -21.01 -6.81 -25.56
CA ASP A 148 -21.17 -7.93 -24.62
C ASP A 148 -19.97 -8.08 -23.66
N ALA A 149 -19.05 -7.11 -23.60
CA ALA A 149 -17.88 -7.19 -22.72
C ALA A 149 -18.29 -7.33 -21.26
N ALA A 150 -18.00 -8.49 -20.64
CA ALA A 150 -18.17 -8.69 -19.21
C ALA A 150 -17.00 -8.08 -18.41
N TYR A 151 -15.82 -8.02 -19.02
CA TYR A 151 -14.58 -7.52 -18.42
C TYR A 151 -13.93 -6.48 -19.34
N ILE A 152 -13.88 -5.24 -18.88
CA ILE A 152 -13.34 -4.09 -19.63
C ILE A 152 -12.00 -3.66 -19.02
N THR A 153 -11.15 -2.99 -19.77
CA THR A 153 -9.88 -2.44 -19.27
C THR A 153 -10.11 -1.45 -18.11
N ILE A 154 -9.31 -1.52 -17.05
CA ILE A 154 -9.25 -0.49 -15.98
C ILE A 154 -8.99 0.91 -16.58
N ALA A 155 -9.64 1.95 -16.04
CA ALA A 155 -9.34 3.32 -16.47
C ALA A 155 -7.90 3.73 -16.13
N PRO A 156 -7.19 4.48 -17.00
CA PRO A 156 -5.79 4.82 -16.79
C PRO A 156 -5.51 5.55 -15.48
N MET A 157 -6.39 6.48 -15.08
CA MET A 157 -6.17 7.27 -13.85
C MET A 157 -6.41 6.45 -12.58
N HIS A 158 -7.36 5.50 -12.60
CA HIS A 158 -7.52 4.53 -11.52
C HIS A 158 -6.30 3.62 -11.36
N LEU A 159 -5.70 3.19 -12.47
CA LEU A 159 -4.46 2.42 -12.42
C LEU A 159 -3.34 3.24 -11.76
N ARG A 160 -3.20 4.52 -12.13
CA ARG A 160 -2.19 5.43 -11.57
C ARG A 160 -2.36 5.64 -10.07
N GLU A 161 -3.57 5.97 -9.64
CA GLU A 161 -3.84 6.21 -8.23
C GLU A 161 -3.65 4.93 -7.40
N ALA A 162 -4.17 3.80 -7.90
CA ALA A 162 -4.01 2.50 -7.24
C ALA A 162 -2.53 2.08 -7.17
N PHE A 163 -1.72 2.44 -8.16
CA PHE A 163 -0.28 2.22 -8.12
C PHE A 163 0.37 3.00 -6.98
N TRP A 164 0.12 4.30 -6.87
CA TRP A 164 0.67 5.14 -5.80
C TRP A 164 0.19 4.71 -4.42
N ALA A 165 -1.11 4.41 -4.26
CA ALA A 165 -1.67 3.88 -3.03
C ALA A 165 -1.01 2.55 -2.61
N LYS A 166 -0.69 1.68 -3.59
CA LYS A 166 0.00 0.40 -3.38
C LYS A 166 1.45 0.58 -2.93
N ILE A 167 2.25 1.40 -3.61
CA ILE A 167 3.69 1.55 -3.30
C ILE A 167 3.97 2.43 -2.07
N ALA A 168 2.97 3.18 -1.61
CA ALA A 168 3.04 3.86 -0.32
C ALA A 168 3.12 2.88 0.87
N ARG A 169 2.79 1.60 0.66
CA ARG A 169 3.00 0.51 1.63
C ARG A 169 4.34 -0.20 1.39
N PRO A 170 4.93 -0.86 2.39
CA PRO A 170 6.17 -1.64 2.23
C PRO A 170 5.96 -2.98 1.52
N VAL A 171 5.27 -2.96 0.38
CA VAL A 171 5.14 -4.13 -0.48
C VAL A 171 6.51 -4.50 -1.05
N GLN A 172 6.77 -5.80 -1.14
CA GLN A 172 7.99 -6.43 -1.62
C GLN A 172 7.87 -6.88 -3.09
N GLY A 173 6.79 -6.47 -3.76
CA GLY A 173 6.57 -6.70 -5.18
C GLY A 173 5.17 -6.26 -5.60
N ILE A 174 5.03 -5.97 -6.89
CA ILE A 174 3.80 -5.53 -7.52
C ILE A 174 3.46 -6.49 -8.66
N MET A 175 2.17 -6.75 -8.85
CA MET A 175 1.69 -7.64 -9.90
C MET A 175 0.55 -6.99 -10.67
N TYR A 176 0.37 -7.43 -11.92
CA TYR A 176 -0.73 -7.02 -12.78
C TYR A 176 -1.34 -8.24 -13.44
N HIS A 177 -2.66 -8.39 -13.31
CA HIS A 177 -3.41 -9.48 -13.93
C HIS A 177 -4.32 -8.96 -15.03
N GLY A 178 -4.51 -9.73 -16.09
CA GLY A 178 -5.34 -9.37 -17.23
C GLY A 178 -4.57 -8.57 -18.29
N TRP A 179 -3.33 -8.96 -18.60
CA TRP A 179 -2.50 -8.31 -19.62
C TRP A 179 -3.19 -8.21 -20.99
N GLN A 180 -4.13 -9.10 -21.30
CA GLN A 180 -4.94 -9.07 -22.53
C GLN A 180 -5.80 -7.80 -22.65
N SER A 181 -6.06 -7.09 -21.55
CA SER A 181 -6.75 -5.79 -21.56
C SER A 181 -5.83 -4.60 -21.78
N LEU A 182 -4.53 -4.82 -22.05
CA LEU A 182 -3.57 -3.75 -22.36
C LEU A 182 -3.16 -3.69 -23.84
N VAL A 183 -3.39 -4.75 -24.60
CA VAL A 183 -2.98 -4.83 -26.01
C VAL A 183 -4.07 -5.52 -26.82
N PRO A 184 -4.22 -5.20 -28.12
CA PRO A 184 -5.09 -5.98 -29.00
C PRO A 184 -4.63 -7.42 -29.08
N VAL A 185 -5.53 -8.37 -28.81
CA VAL A 185 -5.25 -9.81 -28.94
C VAL A 185 -6.24 -10.42 -29.94
N THR A 186 -5.75 -10.88 -31.08
CA THR A 186 -6.56 -11.63 -32.05
C THR A 186 -6.78 -13.06 -31.55
N ASN A 187 -7.97 -13.62 -31.78
CA ASN A 187 -8.33 -15.00 -31.42
C ASN A 187 -8.16 -15.39 -29.94
N SER A 188 -8.28 -14.42 -29.03
CA SER A 188 -8.25 -14.68 -27.59
C SER A 188 -9.49 -15.44 -27.14
N SER A 189 -9.31 -16.54 -26.41
CA SER A 189 -10.39 -17.22 -25.66
C SER A 189 -10.70 -16.56 -24.32
N SER A 190 -9.95 -15.51 -23.93
CA SER A 190 -10.19 -14.76 -22.69
C SER A 190 -11.42 -13.85 -22.82
N GLY A 191 -12.15 -13.69 -21.71
CA GLY A 191 -13.23 -12.70 -21.59
C GLY A 191 -12.75 -11.26 -21.37
N TYR A 192 -11.45 -11.04 -21.21
CA TYR A 192 -10.85 -9.72 -20.97
C TYR A 192 -10.73 -8.93 -22.29
N ARG A 193 -11.37 -7.77 -22.34
CA ARG A 193 -11.42 -6.93 -23.54
C ARG A 193 -10.46 -5.75 -23.44
N PHE A 194 -9.88 -5.37 -24.58
CA PHE A 194 -9.01 -4.21 -24.73
C PHE A 194 -9.86 -2.99 -25.10
N THR A 195 -10.47 -2.37 -24.10
CA THR A 195 -11.48 -1.31 -24.29
C THR A 195 -10.94 0.09 -23.97
N ASN A 196 -9.73 0.21 -23.43
CA ASN A 196 -9.07 1.49 -23.19
C ASN A 196 -7.58 1.41 -23.55
N PRO A 197 -7.16 1.97 -24.71
CA PRO A 197 -5.77 1.87 -25.17
C PRO A 197 -4.78 2.69 -24.35
N ASN A 198 -5.24 3.68 -23.59
CA ASN A 198 -4.37 4.59 -22.85
C ASN A 198 -3.77 3.93 -21.59
N THR A 199 -4.38 2.85 -21.09
CA THR A 199 -3.96 2.21 -19.83
C THR A 199 -2.56 1.60 -19.91
N MET A 200 -2.16 1.04 -21.06
CA MET A 200 -0.81 0.48 -21.25
C MET A 200 0.27 1.55 -21.09
N HIS A 201 0.03 2.74 -21.63
CA HIS A 201 0.99 3.84 -21.58
C HIS A 201 1.21 4.33 -20.15
N VAL A 202 0.13 4.45 -19.36
CA VAL A 202 0.23 4.78 -17.94
C VAL A 202 1.00 3.70 -17.17
N LEU A 203 0.74 2.41 -17.42
CA LEU A 203 1.49 1.36 -16.75
C LEU A 203 2.99 1.43 -17.08
N LYS A 204 3.32 1.62 -18.36
CA LYS A 204 4.70 1.74 -18.85
C LYS A 204 5.42 2.92 -18.19
N GLU A 205 4.78 4.09 -18.17
CA GLU A 205 5.30 5.29 -17.52
C GLU A 205 5.60 5.02 -16.03
N LEU A 206 4.65 4.46 -15.28
CA LEU A 206 4.84 4.18 -13.86
C LEU A 206 5.97 3.18 -13.58
N ILE A 207 6.17 2.19 -14.45
CA ILE A 207 7.29 1.25 -14.32
C ILE A 207 8.61 1.98 -14.51
N HIS A 208 8.78 2.73 -15.60
CA HIS A 208 10.06 3.36 -15.92
C HIS A 208 10.38 4.60 -15.09
N GLU A 209 9.37 5.40 -14.75
CA GLU A 209 9.57 6.68 -14.07
C GLU A 209 9.50 6.57 -12.55
N VAL A 210 8.88 5.51 -12.02
CA VAL A 210 8.70 5.33 -10.56
C VAL A 210 9.31 4.03 -10.05
N VAL A 211 8.96 2.89 -10.63
CA VAL A 211 9.42 1.58 -10.12
C VAL A 211 10.92 1.40 -10.34
N GLU A 212 11.43 1.66 -11.54
CA GLU A 212 12.86 1.50 -11.84
C GLU A 212 13.72 2.40 -10.95
N PRO A 213 13.46 3.72 -10.81
CA PRO A 213 14.34 4.60 -10.04
C PRO A 213 14.22 4.46 -8.53
N LEU A 214 13.00 4.21 -8.03
CA LEU A 214 12.71 4.22 -6.59
C LEU A 214 12.56 2.82 -6.00
N GLY A 215 12.27 1.80 -6.81
CA GLY A 215 11.99 0.42 -6.39
C GLY A 215 13.03 -0.15 -5.42
N PRO A 216 14.34 -0.10 -5.73
CA PRO A 216 15.38 -0.57 -4.82
C PRO A 216 15.31 0.08 -3.42
N ALA A 217 15.06 1.38 -3.34
CA ALA A 217 14.91 2.09 -2.06
C ALA A 217 13.59 1.72 -1.36
N LEU A 218 12.49 1.67 -2.10
CA LEU A 218 11.18 1.28 -1.59
C LEU A 218 11.19 -0.13 -0.98
N MET A 219 12.02 -1.05 -1.48
CA MET A 219 12.16 -2.38 -0.89
C MET A 219 12.81 -2.38 0.50
N LYS A 220 13.55 -1.32 0.85
CA LYS A 220 14.37 -1.19 2.07
C LYS A 220 13.77 -0.30 3.15
N ILE A 221 12.70 0.44 2.83
CA ILE A 221 12.06 1.37 3.77
C ILE A 221 10.92 0.62 4.50
N PRO A 222 10.98 0.27 5.79
CA PRO A 222 9.83 -0.39 6.44
C PRO A 222 8.64 0.56 6.66
N ASP A 223 7.53 0.02 7.15
CA ASP A 223 6.41 0.85 7.64
C ASP A 223 6.74 1.54 8.96
N GLU A 224 5.90 2.51 9.32
CA GLU A 224 5.86 3.06 10.67
C GLU A 224 4.61 2.56 11.41
N ARG A 225 4.75 2.25 12.71
CA ARG A 225 3.62 1.89 13.55
C ARG A 225 2.85 3.14 13.93
N HIS A 226 1.53 3.14 13.72
CA HIS A 226 0.70 4.31 13.96
C HIS A 226 0.14 4.38 15.40
N GLU A 227 -0.33 5.54 15.84
CA GLU A 227 -1.03 5.65 17.14
C GLU A 227 -2.50 5.19 17.04
N VAL A 228 -3.02 4.99 15.82
CA VAL A 228 -4.38 4.53 15.57
C VAL A 228 -4.35 3.10 15.03
N ALA A 229 -5.13 2.21 15.63
CA ALA A 229 -5.36 0.86 15.12
C ALA A 229 -6.80 0.71 14.65
N PHE A 230 -7.02 -0.08 13.61
CA PHE A 230 -8.33 -0.44 13.09
C PHE A 230 -8.53 -1.94 13.28
N LEU A 231 -9.40 -2.33 14.21
CA LEU A 231 -9.66 -3.73 14.52
C LEU A 231 -10.57 -4.36 13.48
N GLU A 232 -10.08 -5.41 12.82
CA GLU A 232 -10.94 -6.34 12.08
C GLU A 232 -11.17 -7.59 12.94
N SER A 233 -12.36 -7.68 13.54
CA SER A 233 -12.71 -8.74 14.49
C SER A 233 -13.11 -10.03 13.79
N PHE A 234 -12.29 -11.08 13.90
CA PHE A 234 -12.65 -12.43 13.48
C PHE A 234 -13.91 -12.92 14.18
N THR A 235 -14.05 -12.65 15.48
CA THR A 235 -15.22 -13.06 16.25
C THR A 235 -16.50 -12.43 15.70
N SER A 236 -16.47 -11.13 15.37
CA SER A 236 -17.61 -10.44 14.74
C SER A 236 -17.88 -10.93 13.32
N GLN A 237 -16.85 -11.25 12.53
CA GLN A 237 -17.04 -11.87 11.22
C GLN A 237 -17.72 -13.24 11.30
N VAL A 238 -17.42 -14.04 12.34
CA VAL A 238 -18.07 -15.34 12.56
C VAL A 238 -19.50 -15.19 13.06
N PHE A 239 -19.74 -14.31 14.04
CA PHE A 239 -21.04 -14.25 14.71
C PHE A 239 -21.99 -13.21 14.14
N ALA A 240 -21.52 -12.10 13.60
CA ALA A 240 -22.35 -11.05 13.00
C ALA A 240 -22.31 -11.04 11.47
N ARG A 241 -21.38 -11.82 10.86
CA ARG A 241 -21.23 -11.93 9.41
C ARG A 241 -20.97 -10.59 8.72
N ARG A 242 -20.34 -9.66 9.45
CA ARG A 242 -19.88 -8.36 8.94
C ARG A 242 -18.39 -8.39 8.69
N GLY A 243 -17.86 -7.44 7.91
CA GLY A 243 -16.46 -7.41 7.50
C GLY A 243 -16.25 -7.72 6.02
N GLY A 244 -15.13 -7.21 5.48
CA GLY A 244 -14.85 -7.22 4.05
C GLY A 244 -14.44 -8.59 3.49
N HIS A 245 -13.73 -9.44 4.22
CA HIS A 245 -13.17 -10.69 3.67
C HIS A 245 -12.37 -10.45 2.37
N GLY A 246 -11.59 -9.37 2.31
CA GLY A 246 -10.89 -8.89 1.11
C GLY A 246 -11.81 -8.36 -0.01
N TYR A 247 -13.14 -8.43 0.17
CA TYR A 247 -14.12 -7.70 -0.62
C TYR A 247 -14.29 -6.31 -0.01
N ASN A 248 -13.48 -5.34 -0.44
CA ASN A 248 -13.50 -3.97 0.08
C ASN A 248 -14.72 -3.16 -0.36
N GLY A 249 -15.90 -3.78 -0.45
CA GLY A 249 -17.18 -3.14 -0.79
C GLY A 249 -18.08 -2.88 0.42
N THR A 250 -17.60 -3.17 1.63
CA THR A 250 -18.35 -3.05 2.89
C THR A 250 -18.18 -1.67 3.54
N TRP A 251 -18.98 -1.40 4.56
CA TRP A 251 -18.90 -0.18 5.37
C TRP A 251 -17.50 0.05 5.96
N SER A 252 -16.84 -0.99 6.46
CA SER A 252 -15.48 -0.89 7.00
C SER A 252 -14.46 -0.30 6.01
N ALA A 253 -14.63 -0.56 4.70
CA ALA A 253 -13.78 0.03 3.67
C ALA A 253 -14.03 1.54 3.50
N ASP A 254 -15.26 1.99 3.67
CA ASP A 254 -15.61 3.42 3.60
C ASP A 254 -15.17 4.19 4.84
N ALA A 255 -15.25 3.57 6.02
CA ALA A 255 -14.66 4.10 7.24
C ALA A 255 -13.13 4.22 7.11
N TRP A 256 -12.47 3.21 6.54
CA TRP A 256 -11.03 3.25 6.27
C TRP A 256 -10.67 4.37 5.28
N LEU A 257 -11.44 4.56 4.21
CA LEU A 257 -11.25 5.66 3.25
C LEU A 257 -11.39 7.03 3.95
N ALA A 258 -12.41 7.20 4.79
CA ALA A 258 -12.61 8.45 5.53
C ALA A 258 -11.43 8.76 6.46
N LEU A 259 -10.81 7.75 7.08
CA LEU A 259 -9.58 7.92 7.87
C LEU A 259 -8.40 8.40 6.99
N GLN A 260 -8.26 7.88 5.77
CA GLN A 260 -7.20 8.32 4.86
C GLN A 260 -7.40 9.80 4.46
N HIS A 261 -8.64 10.17 4.11
CA HIS A 261 -9.00 11.55 3.76
C HIS A 261 -8.91 12.52 4.95
N ALA A 262 -9.03 12.02 6.19
CA ALA A 262 -8.83 12.79 7.41
C ALA A 262 -7.35 12.99 7.79
N HIS A 263 -6.42 12.43 7.00
CA HIS A 263 -4.99 12.32 7.30
C HIS A 263 -4.70 11.61 8.63
N VAL A 264 -5.52 10.61 8.96
CA VAL A 264 -5.38 9.78 10.15
C VAL A 264 -4.79 8.43 9.74
N PRO A 265 -3.48 8.21 9.89
CA PRO A 265 -2.87 6.97 9.47
C PRO A 265 -3.22 5.85 10.46
N VAL A 266 -3.54 4.67 9.94
CA VAL A 266 -4.05 3.54 10.73
C VAL A 266 -3.33 2.24 10.39
N ASP A 267 -3.16 1.39 11.41
CA ASP A 267 -2.75 -0.01 11.21
C ASP A 267 -3.97 -0.93 11.33
N ILE A 268 -4.19 -1.77 10.33
CA ILE A 268 -5.15 -2.87 10.44
C ILE A 268 -4.64 -3.86 11.49
N LEU A 269 -5.50 -4.23 12.44
CA LEU A 269 -5.18 -5.09 13.57
C LEU A 269 -6.14 -6.27 13.61
N PHE A 270 -5.62 -7.49 13.73
CA PHE A 270 -6.42 -8.70 13.95
C PHE A 270 -6.48 -9.02 15.45
N GLU A 271 -7.49 -9.81 15.86
CA GLU A 271 -7.65 -10.23 17.26
C GLU A 271 -6.42 -10.98 17.78
N GLU A 272 -5.76 -11.81 16.97
CA GLU A 272 -4.55 -12.54 17.37
C GLU A 272 -3.41 -11.59 17.76
N THR A 273 -3.17 -10.55 16.96
CA THR A 273 -2.14 -9.53 17.24
C THR A 273 -2.54 -8.70 18.45
N LEU A 274 -3.83 -8.34 18.60
CA LEU A 274 -4.33 -7.64 19.79
C LEU A 274 -4.10 -8.46 21.08
N LEU A 275 -4.39 -9.76 21.05
CA LEU A 275 -4.23 -10.63 22.22
C LEU A 275 -2.75 -10.82 22.58
N LYS A 276 -1.89 -10.95 21.56
CA LYS A 276 -0.44 -11.16 21.72
C LYS A 276 0.30 -9.90 22.16
N ASP A 277 0.12 -8.80 21.44
CA ASP A 277 0.95 -7.59 21.56
C ASP A 277 0.22 -6.44 22.29
N GLY A 278 -1.11 -6.54 22.43
CA GLY A 278 -1.93 -5.51 23.06
C GLY A 278 -2.04 -4.22 22.25
N LEU A 279 -2.41 -3.14 22.94
CA LEU A 279 -2.62 -1.81 22.37
C LEU A 279 -1.62 -0.77 22.92
N ASN A 280 -0.49 -1.21 23.47
CA ASN A 280 0.50 -0.28 24.04
C ASN A 280 0.98 0.72 22.97
N GLY A 281 1.08 2.01 23.29
CA GLY A 281 1.40 3.06 22.33
C GLY A 281 0.32 3.35 21.27
N ARG A 282 -0.85 2.71 21.34
CA ARG A 282 -2.04 3.13 20.58
C ARG A 282 -2.84 4.11 21.42
N ARG A 283 -3.33 5.18 20.80
CA ARG A 283 -4.24 6.17 21.40
C ARG A 283 -5.69 5.94 21.03
N ILE A 284 -5.93 5.52 19.78
CA ILE A 284 -7.27 5.34 19.24
C ILE A 284 -7.41 3.91 18.68
N LEU A 285 -8.53 3.28 18.98
CA LEU A 285 -8.94 2.00 18.41
C LEU A 285 -10.24 2.22 17.62
N VAL A 286 -10.16 2.00 16.31
CA VAL A 286 -11.31 2.03 15.41
C VAL A 286 -11.95 0.64 15.41
N MET A 287 -13.24 0.58 15.73
CA MET A 287 -14.01 -0.65 15.92
C MET A 287 -15.32 -0.62 15.14
N THR A 288 -15.23 -0.56 13.80
CA THR A 288 -16.41 -0.74 12.94
C THR A 288 -16.80 -2.21 12.86
N GLU A 289 -18.09 -2.51 12.78
CA GLU A 289 -18.59 -3.88 12.60
C GLU A 289 -18.07 -4.89 13.65
N CYS A 290 -17.88 -4.42 14.89
CA CYS A 290 -17.34 -5.18 16.02
C CYS A 290 -18.44 -5.62 17.00
N ASP A 291 -19.50 -6.25 16.50
CA ASP A 291 -20.72 -6.60 17.24
C ASP A 291 -20.48 -7.59 18.38
N VAL A 292 -19.56 -8.54 18.17
CA VAL A 292 -19.36 -9.69 19.06
C VAL A 292 -17.86 -9.85 19.33
N LEU A 293 -17.50 -9.90 20.61
CA LEU A 293 -16.11 -10.06 21.04
C LEU A 293 -15.96 -11.31 21.90
N SER A 294 -14.75 -11.86 21.91
CA SER A 294 -14.38 -12.87 22.91
C SER A 294 -14.05 -12.20 24.24
N GLN A 295 -14.16 -12.95 25.34
CA GLN A 295 -13.83 -12.45 26.69
C GLN A 295 -12.41 -11.88 26.78
N SER A 296 -11.42 -12.58 26.22
CA SER A 296 -10.02 -12.10 26.25
C SER A 296 -9.81 -10.82 25.44
N VAL A 297 -10.47 -10.69 24.27
CA VAL A 297 -10.40 -9.48 23.46
C VAL A 297 -11.00 -8.29 24.20
N LEU A 298 -12.20 -8.46 24.78
CA LEU A 298 -12.85 -7.44 25.60
C LEU A 298 -11.96 -7.01 26.77
N SER A 299 -11.35 -7.96 27.47
CA SER A 299 -10.48 -7.69 28.62
C SER A 299 -9.30 -6.81 28.23
N LYS A 300 -8.60 -7.12 27.13
CA LYS A 300 -7.49 -6.31 26.61
C LYS A 300 -7.91 -4.89 26.24
N ILE A 301 -9.07 -4.74 25.60
CA ILE A 301 -9.58 -3.42 25.22
C ILE A 301 -9.95 -2.61 26.46
N ARG A 302 -10.62 -3.21 27.46
CA ARG A 302 -10.96 -2.52 28.72
C ARG A 302 -9.72 -2.12 29.52
N GLU A 303 -8.71 -2.98 29.60
CA GLU A 303 -7.44 -2.65 30.25
C GLU A 303 -6.78 -1.43 29.60
N TRP A 304 -6.79 -1.37 28.28
CA TRP A 304 -6.25 -0.25 27.52
C TRP A 304 -7.10 1.03 27.65
N GLN A 305 -8.43 0.91 27.60
CA GLN A 305 -9.35 2.04 27.79
C GLN A 305 -9.21 2.64 29.21
N ALA A 306 -8.99 1.80 30.22
CA ALA A 306 -8.72 2.25 31.60
C ALA A 306 -7.42 3.07 31.72
N LYS A 307 -6.49 2.93 30.76
CA LYS A 307 -5.26 3.74 30.65
C LYS A 307 -5.43 4.97 29.75
N GLY A 308 -6.66 5.31 29.38
CA GLY A 308 -7.01 6.51 28.60
C GLY A 308 -7.15 6.29 27.09
N GLY A 309 -7.10 5.05 26.61
CA GLY A 309 -7.38 4.72 25.22
C GLY A 309 -8.78 5.15 24.76
N LYS A 310 -8.93 5.55 23.49
CA LYS A 310 -10.17 6.09 22.91
C LYS A 310 -10.77 5.19 21.83
N ILE A 311 -12.05 4.88 21.94
CA ILE A 311 -12.76 4.05 20.96
C ILE A 311 -13.52 4.94 19.97
N LEU A 312 -13.18 4.79 18.69
CA LEU A 312 -13.96 5.28 17.56
C LEU A 312 -14.74 4.10 16.98
N ALA A 313 -16.07 4.09 17.03
CA ALA A 313 -16.83 2.92 16.59
C ALA A 313 -18.11 3.31 15.86
N ASP A 314 -18.74 2.37 15.18
CA ASP A 314 -20.07 2.56 14.60
C ASP A 314 -21.18 2.07 15.54
N GLU A 315 -22.43 2.08 15.09
CA GLU A 315 -23.59 1.58 15.82
C GLU A 315 -23.55 0.07 16.09
N HIS A 316 -22.57 -0.64 15.53
CA HIS A 316 -22.39 -2.08 15.69
C HIS A 316 -21.34 -2.44 16.73
N LEU A 317 -20.85 -1.49 17.54
CA LEU A 317 -19.98 -1.81 18.66
C LEU A 317 -20.62 -2.80 19.64
N CYS A 318 -19.84 -3.79 20.08
CA CYS A 318 -20.20 -4.72 21.15
C CYS A 318 -20.75 -3.96 22.39
N PRO A 319 -21.97 -4.27 22.88
CA PRO A 319 -22.60 -3.54 23.99
C PRO A 319 -21.82 -3.53 25.31
N ALA A 320 -20.87 -4.45 25.46
CA ALA A 320 -19.96 -4.48 26.61
C ALA A 320 -18.92 -3.35 26.62
N LEU A 321 -18.82 -2.56 25.55
CA LEU A 321 -17.95 -1.40 25.39
C LEU A 321 -18.78 -0.13 25.12
N LYS A 322 -18.18 1.01 25.40
CA LYS A 322 -18.73 2.33 25.08
C LYS A 322 -17.77 3.05 24.14
N ALA A 323 -18.29 3.54 23.02
CA ALA A 323 -17.55 4.39 22.10
C ALA A 323 -17.31 5.78 22.73
N ASP A 324 -16.13 6.35 22.52
CA ASP A 324 -15.85 7.75 22.82
C ASP A 324 -16.39 8.65 21.71
N PHE A 325 -16.41 8.18 20.46
CA PHE A 325 -17.11 8.82 19.35
C PHE A 325 -17.76 7.77 18.44
N VAL A 326 -18.99 8.05 18.00
CA VAL A 326 -19.74 7.17 17.10
C VAL A 326 -19.68 7.72 15.68
N ILE A 327 -19.16 6.90 14.74
CA ILE A 327 -19.19 7.16 13.31
C ILE A 327 -20.38 6.43 12.67
N PRO A 328 -21.43 7.12 12.22
CA PRO A 328 -22.61 6.46 11.68
C PRO A 328 -22.30 5.74 10.37
N SER A 329 -22.69 4.47 10.26
CA SER A 329 -22.56 3.73 9.02
C SER A 329 -23.45 4.27 7.91
N PHE A 330 -23.01 4.17 6.66
CA PHE A 330 -23.86 4.44 5.51
C PHE A 330 -23.73 3.35 4.44
N LYS A 331 -24.79 3.24 3.63
CA LYS A 331 -24.80 2.42 2.42
C LYS A 331 -24.56 3.32 1.21
N ARG A 332 -23.69 2.87 0.32
CA ARG A 332 -23.43 3.54 -0.95
C ARG A 332 -24.68 3.59 -1.82
N SER A 333 -24.95 4.74 -2.43
CA SER A 333 -26.08 4.95 -3.34
C SER A 333 -25.85 4.38 -4.74
N LYS A 334 -24.62 3.91 -5.03
CA LYS A 334 -24.15 3.60 -6.39
C LYS A 334 -24.10 4.85 -7.28
N ASN A 335 -23.73 5.97 -6.66
CA ASN A 335 -23.38 7.19 -7.34
C ASN A 335 -22.02 7.62 -6.79
N ALA A 336 -20.97 7.48 -7.59
CA ALA A 336 -19.60 7.67 -7.14
C ALA A 336 -19.33 9.08 -6.61
N ALA A 337 -19.97 10.11 -7.15
CA ALA A 337 -19.82 11.49 -6.68
C ALA A 337 -20.48 11.68 -5.30
N GLU A 338 -21.71 11.21 -5.13
CA GLU A 338 -22.42 11.28 -3.85
C GLU A 338 -21.73 10.43 -2.77
N ASP A 339 -21.30 9.23 -3.13
CA ASP A 339 -20.64 8.30 -2.21
C ASP A 339 -19.29 8.86 -1.76
N LYS A 340 -18.52 9.48 -2.68
CA LYS A 340 -17.28 10.18 -2.32
C LYS A 340 -17.54 11.38 -1.41
N ALA A 341 -18.57 12.18 -1.68
CA ALA A 341 -18.94 13.30 -0.82
C ALA A 341 -19.23 12.85 0.62
N ARG A 342 -19.96 11.73 0.81
CA ARG A 342 -20.21 11.15 2.15
C ARG A 342 -18.94 10.71 2.87
N VAL A 343 -17.98 10.15 2.13
CA VAL A 343 -16.66 9.78 2.70
C VAL A 343 -15.91 11.04 3.16
N LEU A 344 -15.93 12.12 2.38
CA LEU A 344 -15.27 13.38 2.74
C LEU A 344 -15.95 14.08 3.93
N ASP A 345 -17.28 14.06 4.00
CA ASP A 345 -18.03 14.58 5.16
C ASP A 345 -17.67 13.82 6.44
N LEU A 346 -17.56 12.49 6.35
CA LEU A 346 -17.12 11.65 7.46
C LEU A 346 -15.66 11.93 7.84
N ALA A 347 -14.77 12.12 6.87
CA ALA A 347 -13.38 12.47 7.10
C ALA A 347 -13.24 13.78 7.90
N ALA A 348 -14.04 14.80 7.58
CA ALA A 348 -14.06 16.06 8.31
C ALA A 348 -14.49 15.86 9.78
N GLN A 349 -15.48 15.01 10.04
CA GLN A 349 -15.92 14.68 11.41
C GLN A 349 -14.82 13.94 12.19
N ILE A 350 -14.16 12.96 11.56
CA ILE A 350 -13.06 12.20 12.17
C ILE A 350 -11.87 13.12 12.49
N SER A 351 -11.48 13.98 11.55
CA SER A 351 -10.37 14.91 11.73
C SER A 351 -10.58 15.81 12.96
N GLY A 352 -11.79 16.37 13.11
CA GLY A 352 -12.14 17.19 14.28
C GLY A 352 -12.06 16.46 15.61
N GLN A 353 -12.33 15.15 15.65
CA GLN A 353 -12.34 14.36 16.89
C GLN A 353 -10.98 13.78 17.29
N THR A 354 -10.18 13.37 16.31
CA THR A 354 -8.87 12.76 16.60
C THR A 354 -7.92 13.73 17.31
N GLY A 355 -8.01 15.04 17.00
CA GLY A 355 -7.30 16.08 17.75
C GLY A 355 -7.75 16.17 19.22
N VAL A 356 -9.06 16.06 19.48
CA VAL A 356 -9.63 16.03 20.85
C VAL A 356 -9.17 14.80 21.63
N PHE A 357 -8.97 13.67 20.95
CA PHE A 357 -8.43 12.45 21.53
C PHE A 357 -6.91 12.48 21.77
N GLY A 358 -6.26 13.61 21.49
CA GLY A 358 -4.84 13.79 21.74
C GLY A 358 -3.96 12.94 20.82
N LEU A 359 -4.43 12.67 19.59
CA LEU A 359 -3.58 12.10 18.54
C LEU A 359 -2.42 13.05 18.27
N SER A 360 -1.19 12.52 18.19
CA SER A 360 -0.03 13.36 17.90
C SER A 360 -0.19 14.04 16.54
N PRO A 361 0.21 15.32 16.39
CA PRO A 361 0.17 15.99 15.10
C PRO A 361 0.91 15.16 14.04
N GLY A 362 0.20 14.81 12.95
CA GLY A 362 0.74 14.09 11.81
C GLY A 362 0.97 14.99 10.60
N PRO A 363 1.41 14.42 9.46
CA PRO A 363 1.41 15.13 8.19
C PRO A 363 0.00 15.54 7.78
N GLN A 364 -0.14 16.72 7.20
CA GLN A 364 -1.42 17.25 6.73
C GLN A 364 -1.30 17.84 5.32
N ALA A 365 -2.41 17.92 4.62
CA ALA A 365 -2.58 18.72 3.41
C ALA A 365 -3.77 19.66 3.59
N ASP A 366 -3.76 20.80 2.91
CA ASP A 366 -4.87 21.76 2.89
C ASP A 366 -6.10 21.29 2.10
N THR A 367 -6.06 20.08 1.56
CA THR A 367 -7.20 19.39 0.94
C THR A 367 -7.26 17.92 1.37
N PRO A 368 -8.45 17.37 1.67
CA PRO A 368 -8.61 15.97 2.02
C PRO A 368 -8.39 15.03 0.84
N GLU A 369 -8.42 15.52 -0.40
CA GLU A 369 -8.23 14.72 -1.61
C GLU A 369 -6.74 14.51 -1.97
N VAL A 370 -5.81 15.02 -1.16
CA VAL A 370 -4.41 14.57 -1.17
C VAL A 370 -4.20 13.62 -0.02
N ILE A 371 -4.07 12.33 -0.33
CA ILE A 371 -3.89 11.26 0.64
C ILE A 371 -2.42 11.20 1.05
N LEU A 372 -2.18 11.11 2.35
CA LEU A 372 -0.85 11.11 2.94
C LEU A 372 -0.55 9.78 3.63
N ARG A 373 0.65 9.24 3.41
CA ARG A 373 1.17 8.11 4.18
C ARG A 373 2.66 8.27 4.41
N ALA A 374 3.12 8.04 5.63
CA ALA A 374 4.53 8.08 5.97
C ALA A 374 5.09 6.68 6.20
N ARG A 375 6.36 6.50 5.83
CA ARG A 375 7.20 5.37 6.20
C ARG A 375 8.47 5.85 6.88
N ARG A 376 9.22 4.97 7.53
CA ARG A 376 10.43 5.34 8.27
C ARG A 376 11.59 4.41 7.96
N ALA A 377 12.78 4.97 7.74
CA ALA A 377 14.04 4.22 7.77
C ALA A 377 15.14 5.09 8.38
N GLY A 378 15.86 4.55 9.36
CA GLY A 378 16.83 5.33 10.14
C GLY A 378 16.21 6.58 10.77
N ASP A 379 16.82 7.73 10.50
CA ASP A 379 16.37 9.03 10.97
C ASP A 379 15.44 9.75 9.97
N ALA A 380 15.20 9.16 8.80
CA ALA A 380 14.35 9.75 7.77
C ALA A 380 12.88 9.32 7.85
N ARG A 381 11.99 10.21 7.42
CA ARG A 381 10.59 9.91 7.09
C ARG A 381 10.37 10.02 5.59
N TYR A 382 9.51 9.16 5.07
CA TYR A 382 9.20 9.06 3.65
C TYR A 382 7.71 9.32 3.46
N LEU A 383 7.35 10.55 3.10
CA LEU A 383 5.98 10.99 2.96
C LEU A 383 5.52 10.83 1.52
N PHE A 384 4.56 9.94 1.32
CA PHE A 384 3.81 9.80 0.08
C PHE A 384 2.65 10.79 0.09
N ALA A 385 2.47 11.49 -1.03
CA ALA A 385 1.29 12.29 -1.32
C ALA A 385 0.63 11.76 -2.59
N VAL A 386 -0.65 11.40 -2.53
CA VAL A 386 -1.39 10.79 -3.66
C VAL A 386 -2.63 11.61 -3.95
N ASN A 387 -2.83 12.00 -5.21
CA ASN A 387 -3.98 12.78 -5.62
C ASN A 387 -5.18 11.86 -5.89
N ASP A 388 -6.24 12.00 -5.10
CA ASP A 388 -7.51 11.29 -5.31
C ASP A 388 -8.56 12.17 -6.03
N ARG A 389 -8.22 13.41 -6.40
CA ARG A 389 -9.17 14.31 -7.04
C ARG A 389 -9.58 13.77 -8.41
N ARG A 390 -10.87 13.47 -8.56
CA ARG A 390 -11.44 12.75 -9.70
C ARG A 390 -12.80 13.33 -10.11
N GLU A 391 -13.16 13.12 -11.36
CA GLU A 391 -14.45 13.45 -11.95
C GLU A 391 -14.94 12.34 -12.90
N ALA A 392 -16.20 12.44 -13.34
CA ALA A 392 -16.74 11.55 -14.36
C ALA A 392 -16.03 11.81 -15.70
N GLY A 393 -15.64 10.75 -16.39
CA GLY A 393 -15.05 10.82 -17.72
C GLY A 393 -15.98 10.33 -18.83
N SER A 394 -15.41 10.24 -20.03
CA SER A 394 -16.10 9.77 -21.24
C SER A 394 -15.96 8.27 -21.49
N TYR A 395 -15.30 7.53 -20.59
CA TYR A 395 -15.07 6.10 -20.75
C TYR A 395 -16.19 5.27 -20.12
N VAL A 396 -16.47 5.53 -18.84
CA VAL A 396 -17.58 4.92 -18.08
C VAL A 396 -18.32 5.92 -17.18
N GLY A 397 -17.81 7.15 -17.03
CA GLY A 397 -18.28 8.14 -16.08
C GLY A 397 -19.70 8.62 -16.33
N GLN A 398 -20.17 8.56 -17.59
CA GLN A 398 -21.56 8.83 -17.96
C GLN A 398 -22.57 7.94 -17.20
N HIS A 399 -22.12 6.80 -16.67
CA HIS A 399 -22.96 5.87 -15.90
C HIS A 399 -23.03 6.20 -14.41
N GLY A 400 -22.21 7.14 -13.92
CA GLY A 400 -22.20 7.60 -12.52
C GLY A 400 -21.69 6.60 -11.48
N LEU A 401 -21.32 5.37 -11.88
CA LEU A 401 -20.87 4.31 -10.97
C LEU A 401 -19.42 4.46 -10.51
N VAL A 402 -18.61 5.20 -11.27
CA VAL A 402 -17.18 5.45 -11.01
C VAL A 402 -16.83 6.86 -11.46
N LEU A 403 -15.95 7.54 -10.73
CA LEU A 403 -15.24 8.74 -11.20
C LEU A 403 -13.89 8.29 -11.76
N GLU A 404 -13.75 8.21 -13.09
CA GLU A 404 -12.60 7.60 -13.74
C GLU A 404 -11.56 8.57 -14.28
N ASN A 405 -11.89 9.86 -14.43
CA ASN A 405 -10.93 10.88 -14.82
C ASN A 405 -10.29 11.50 -13.58
N GLY A 406 -8.98 11.72 -13.63
CA GLY A 406 -8.25 12.46 -12.59
C GLY A 406 -8.19 13.95 -12.93
N LEU A 407 -8.13 14.79 -11.89
CA LEU A 407 -7.92 16.23 -12.02
C LEU A 407 -6.58 16.61 -11.37
N PRO A 408 -5.83 17.59 -11.90
CA PRO A 408 -4.63 18.07 -11.23
C PRO A 408 -4.98 18.74 -9.89
N THR A 409 -4.06 18.63 -8.94
CA THR A 409 -4.20 19.21 -7.60
C THR A 409 -2.93 19.96 -7.23
N ARG A 410 -3.11 21.20 -6.77
CA ARG A 410 -2.09 21.96 -6.04
C ARG A 410 -2.52 21.97 -4.58
N ALA A 411 -1.64 21.50 -3.70
CA ALA A 411 -1.89 21.44 -2.27
C ALA A 411 -0.69 22.00 -1.51
N MET A 412 -0.93 22.51 -0.31
CA MET A 412 0.11 22.82 0.65
C MET A 412 0.24 21.67 1.64
N LEU A 413 1.39 20.99 1.63
CA LEU A 413 1.69 19.97 2.63
C LEU A 413 2.23 20.63 3.89
N ALA A 414 1.94 20.03 5.04
CA ALA A 414 2.43 20.45 6.34
C ALA A 414 3.02 19.26 7.11
N TRP A 415 4.14 19.52 7.79
CA TRP A 415 4.81 18.58 8.69
C TRP A 415 4.95 19.21 10.08
N PRO A 416 4.75 18.44 11.17
CA PRO A 416 4.70 18.96 12.54
C PRO A 416 6.05 19.34 13.16
N GLN A 417 7.15 19.32 12.40
CA GLN A 417 8.49 19.68 12.88
C GLN A 417 9.14 20.65 11.89
N ASP A 418 9.72 21.73 12.39
CA ASP A 418 10.38 22.75 11.59
C ASP A 418 11.84 22.39 11.23
N ALA A 419 12.56 21.69 12.11
CA ALA A 419 13.96 21.30 11.91
C ALA A 419 14.15 20.07 10.99
N VAL A 420 13.49 20.07 9.82
CA VAL A 420 13.66 19.03 8.80
C VAL A 420 14.03 19.60 7.43
N HIS A 421 14.79 18.83 6.68
CA HIS A 421 15.14 19.07 5.28
C HIS A 421 14.28 18.16 4.40
N VAL A 422 13.70 18.74 3.35
CA VAL A 422 12.74 18.06 2.47
C VAL A 422 13.36 17.85 1.10
N TYR A 423 13.26 16.63 0.59
CA TYR A 423 13.72 16.25 -0.75
C TYR A 423 12.59 15.57 -1.50
N ASP A 424 12.32 15.98 -2.74
CA ASP A 424 11.38 15.33 -3.63
C ASP A 424 12.11 14.22 -4.40
N LEU A 425 11.93 12.98 -3.95
CA LEU A 425 12.62 11.82 -4.54
C LEU A 425 12.13 11.52 -5.96
N THR A 426 10.93 11.97 -6.33
CA THR A 426 10.40 11.76 -7.69
C THR A 426 10.98 12.74 -8.70
N ARG A 427 11.57 13.84 -8.23
CA ARG A 427 12.18 14.87 -9.07
C ARG A 427 13.68 15.05 -8.84
N ALA A 428 14.25 14.26 -7.92
CA ALA A 428 15.65 14.35 -7.49
C ALA A 428 16.07 15.80 -7.19
N ARG A 429 15.31 16.47 -6.32
CA ARG A 429 15.58 17.86 -5.94
C ARG A 429 15.29 18.14 -4.47
N GLN A 430 16.05 19.05 -3.89
CA GLN A 430 15.71 19.65 -2.60
C GLN A 430 14.47 20.54 -2.74
N VAL A 431 13.60 20.49 -1.74
CA VAL A 431 12.48 21.42 -1.55
C VAL A 431 12.86 22.38 -0.43
N ILE A 432 12.65 23.68 -0.65
CA ILE A 432 12.83 24.70 0.38
C ILE A 432 11.45 24.98 0.99
N PRO A 433 11.18 24.47 2.20
CA PRO A 433 9.89 24.67 2.82
C PRO A 433 9.84 26.01 3.57
N GLN A 434 8.62 26.51 3.76
CA GLN A 434 8.30 27.64 4.60
C GLN A 434 8.21 27.15 6.06
N ARG A 435 8.87 27.87 6.97
CA ARG A 435 8.79 27.61 8.42
C ARG A 435 7.73 28.51 9.01
N GLU A 436 6.85 27.96 9.84
CA GLU A 436 5.81 28.68 10.55
C GLU A 436 6.13 28.73 12.05
N ASP A 437 5.64 29.77 12.74
CA ASP A 437 5.91 30.02 14.16
C ASP A 437 5.36 28.91 15.10
N GLU A 438 4.39 28.12 14.63
CA GLU A 438 3.78 27.01 15.38
C GLU A 438 4.59 25.70 15.34
N GLY A 439 5.87 25.75 14.98
CA GLY A 439 6.72 24.56 14.87
C GLY A 439 6.36 23.66 13.69
N ARG A 440 5.65 24.22 12.70
CA ARG A 440 5.24 23.52 11.47
C ARG A 440 6.08 23.97 10.28
N LEU A 441 6.19 23.05 9.34
CA LEU A 441 6.92 23.24 8.10
C LEU A 441 6.00 22.95 6.93
N ARG A 442 5.96 23.84 5.94
CA ARG A 442 5.03 23.75 4.81
C ARG A 442 5.71 23.89 3.46
N TRP A 443 5.21 23.17 2.47
CA TRP A 443 5.71 23.31 1.10
C TRP A 443 4.64 22.96 0.06
N PRO A 444 4.68 23.61 -1.12
CA PRO A 444 3.75 23.31 -2.19
C PRO A 444 4.02 21.93 -2.78
N CYS A 445 2.93 21.21 -3.05
CA CYS A 445 2.90 19.94 -3.75
C CYS A 445 2.02 20.09 -5.00
N GLU A 446 2.59 19.78 -6.16
CA GLU A 446 1.88 19.78 -7.43
C GLU A 446 1.76 18.34 -7.94
N LEU A 447 0.52 17.89 -8.06
CA LEU A 447 0.16 16.55 -8.50
C LEU A 447 -0.64 16.63 -9.79
N GLY A 448 -0.22 15.85 -10.79
CA GLY A 448 -1.03 15.61 -11.97
C GLY A 448 -2.29 14.80 -11.63
N PRO A 449 -3.20 14.60 -12.61
CA PRO A 449 -4.33 13.69 -12.49
C PRO A 449 -3.96 12.34 -11.88
N CYS A 450 -4.53 12.02 -10.71
CA CYS A 450 -4.30 10.75 -10.01
C CYS A 450 -2.81 10.40 -9.74
N ASP A 451 -1.92 11.39 -9.81
CA ASP A 451 -0.48 11.21 -9.65
C ASP A 451 -0.06 11.20 -8.17
N GLY A 452 1.22 10.94 -7.92
CA GLY A 452 1.78 10.92 -6.59
C GLY A 452 3.19 11.49 -6.51
N ARG A 453 3.61 11.81 -5.29
CA ARG A 453 4.96 12.29 -4.94
C ARG A 453 5.46 11.54 -3.74
N LEU A 454 6.78 11.38 -3.68
CA LEU A 454 7.49 10.83 -2.55
C LEU A 454 8.51 11.84 -2.04
N TYR A 455 8.32 12.30 -0.81
CA TYR A 455 9.24 13.19 -0.13
C TYR A 455 10.06 12.43 0.90
N MET A 456 11.36 12.69 0.95
CA MET A 456 12.23 12.28 2.04
C MET A 456 12.46 13.47 2.97
N LEU A 457 12.17 13.29 4.25
CA LEU A 457 12.36 14.26 5.30
C LEU A 457 13.47 13.78 6.23
N THR A 458 14.48 14.61 6.43
CA THR A 458 15.67 14.28 7.24
C THR A 458 15.95 15.38 8.28
N PRO A 459 16.42 15.05 9.49
CA PRO A 459 16.74 16.06 10.50
C PRO A 459 18.04 16.83 10.19
N LYS A 460 18.91 16.28 9.34
CA LYS A 460 20.17 16.90 8.91
C LYS A 460 20.22 16.94 7.39
N PRO A 461 20.80 17.99 6.78
CA PRO A 461 20.89 18.07 5.34
C PRO A 461 21.86 17.04 4.79
N LEU A 462 21.54 16.51 3.61
CA LEU A 462 22.50 15.84 2.76
C LEU A 462 23.54 16.85 2.27
N LEU A 463 24.83 16.57 2.48
CA LEU A 463 25.92 17.50 2.15
C LEU A 463 26.81 17.04 1.00
N SER A 464 27.14 15.75 0.95
CA SER A 464 28.05 15.24 -0.07
C SER A 464 27.75 13.81 -0.49
N LEU A 465 28.14 13.52 -1.73
CA LEU A 465 28.18 12.21 -2.34
C LEU A 465 29.66 11.87 -2.63
N LYS A 466 30.18 10.85 -1.97
CA LYS A 466 31.52 10.31 -2.22
C LYS A 466 31.40 9.00 -3.00
N LEU A 467 32.10 8.94 -4.13
CA LEU A 467 32.32 7.72 -4.90
C LEU A 467 33.78 7.30 -4.72
N ASP A 468 33.99 6.07 -4.24
CA ASP A 468 35.27 5.41 -4.18
C ASP A 468 35.26 4.23 -5.16
N ALA A 469 36.14 4.29 -6.14
CA ALA A 469 36.29 3.28 -7.19
C ALA A 469 37.79 2.99 -7.33
N PRO A 470 38.19 1.74 -7.58
CA PRO A 470 39.60 1.41 -7.72
C PRO A 470 40.18 2.10 -8.97
N ASP A 471 41.46 2.49 -8.89
CA ASP A 471 42.16 3.10 -10.01
C ASP A 471 42.30 2.16 -11.21
N SER A 472 42.36 0.84 -10.96
CA SER A 472 42.43 -0.19 -11.99
C SER A 472 41.73 -1.50 -11.63
N ALA A 473 41.37 -2.25 -12.67
CA ALA A 473 40.82 -3.60 -12.60
C ALA A 473 41.36 -4.46 -13.74
N LYS A 474 41.27 -5.78 -13.62
CA LYS A 474 41.70 -6.74 -14.65
C LYS A 474 40.50 -7.45 -15.25
N PRO A 475 40.51 -7.74 -16.56
CA PRO A 475 39.55 -8.66 -17.17
C PRO A 475 39.49 -9.99 -16.40
N GLY A 476 38.27 -10.51 -16.25
CA GLY A 476 37.98 -11.75 -15.51
C GLY A 476 37.99 -11.61 -13.98
N HIS A 477 38.11 -10.40 -13.44
CA HIS A 477 38.05 -10.11 -12.00
C HIS A 477 36.94 -9.12 -11.69
N SER A 478 36.61 -8.98 -10.39
CA SER A 478 35.61 -8.02 -9.92
C SER A 478 36.27 -6.78 -9.34
N ALA A 479 35.66 -5.61 -9.59
CA ALA A 479 35.95 -4.35 -8.93
C ALA A 479 34.79 -3.97 -7.99
N THR A 480 35.08 -3.30 -6.88
CA THR A 480 34.04 -2.85 -5.94
C THR A 480 33.96 -1.33 -5.92
N LEU A 481 32.79 -0.78 -6.21
CA LEU A 481 32.46 0.62 -6.04
C LEU A 481 31.83 0.84 -4.66
N ALA A 482 32.32 1.81 -3.90
CA ALA A 482 31.71 2.23 -2.65
C ALA A 482 31.16 3.65 -2.77
N VAL A 483 29.87 3.79 -2.49
CA VAL A 483 29.16 5.07 -2.47
C VAL A 483 28.82 5.43 -1.03
N THR A 484 29.16 6.64 -0.60
CA THR A 484 28.82 7.16 0.72
C THR A 484 28.16 8.53 0.61
N LEU A 485 26.97 8.66 1.20
CA LEU A 485 26.24 9.91 1.40
C LEU A 485 26.45 10.41 2.82
N THR A 486 26.83 11.67 3.00
CA THR A 486 27.15 12.20 4.34
C THR A 486 26.28 13.40 4.75
N THR A 487 26.14 13.57 6.06
CA THR A 487 25.56 14.77 6.70
C THR A 487 26.66 15.67 7.25
N THR A 488 26.30 16.78 7.90
CA THR A 488 27.25 17.64 8.63
C THR A 488 28.19 16.78 9.49
N GLN A 489 29.51 16.91 9.27
CA GLN A 489 30.62 16.20 9.97
C GLN A 489 31.06 14.81 9.43
N GLU A 490 31.02 14.58 8.11
CA GLU A 490 31.49 13.33 7.42
C GLU A 490 30.77 12.03 7.83
N ALA A 491 29.90 12.07 8.84
CA ALA A 491 29.11 10.94 9.26
C ALA A 491 28.12 10.54 8.14
N PRO A 492 28.00 9.24 7.82
CA PRO A 492 27.02 8.77 6.85
C PRO A 492 25.60 9.21 7.22
N LEU A 493 24.82 9.58 6.20
CA LEU A 493 23.40 9.86 6.36
C LEU A 493 22.69 8.58 6.82
N ASN A 494 22.08 8.60 8.01
CA ASN A 494 21.29 7.48 8.51
C ASN A 494 19.90 7.43 7.85
N ALA A 495 19.85 7.15 6.56
CA ALA A 495 18.63 7.01 5.76
C ALA A 495 18.84 6.04 4.60
N VAL A 496 17.75 5.67 3.94
CA VAL A 496 17.75 5.01 2.64
C VAL A 496 17.60 6.05 1.55
N VAL A 497 18.55 6.14 0.62
CA VAL A 497 18.49 7.09 -0.50
C VAL A 497 18.59 6.34 -1.83
N PRO A 498 17.64 6.51 -2.77
CA PRO A 498 17.75 5.96 -4.12
C PRO A 498 18.94 6.56 -4.88
N VAL A 499 19.66 5.72 -5.62
CA VAL A 499 20.88 6.08 -6.35
C VAL A 499 20.86 5.46 -7.73
N GLU A 500 21.23 6.22 -8.75
CA GLU A 500 21.51 5.73 -10.10
C GLU A 500 23.02 5.58 -10.28
N VAL A 501 23.46 4.41 -10.75
CA VAL A 501 24.85 4.13 -11.12
C VAL A 501 24.88 3.91 -12.63
N ARG A 502 25.77 4.61 -13.33
CA ARG A 502 26.03 4.45 -14.76
C ARG A 502 27.50 4.11 -14.96
N VAL A 503 27.77 2.96 -15.54
CA VAL A 503 29.11 2.50 -15.89
C VAL A 503 29.20 2.44 -17.40
N ARG A 504 30.26 3.02 -17.96
CA ARG A 504 30.56 2.94 -19.40
C ARG A 504 31.93 2.33 -19.60
N ASP A 505 32.01 1.37 -20.52
CA ASP A 505 33.26 0.73 -20.92
C ASP A 505 34.18 1.70 -21.69
N ALA A 506 35.35 1.20 -22.09
CA ALA A 506 36.34 1.97 -22.87
C ALA A 506 35.82 2.47 -24.23
N ASN A 507 34.74 1.87 -24.75
CA ASN A 507 34.08 2.24 -26.00
C ASN A 507 32.86 3.15 -25.78
N GLY A 508 32.58 3.54 -24.53
CA GLY A 508 31.43 4.36 -24.15
C GLY A 508 30.09 3.62 -24.09
N ARG A 509 30.08 2.28 -24.15
CA ARG A 509 28.86 1.47 -24.06
C ARG A 509 28.47 1.24 -22.60
N PRO A 510 27.16 1.19 -22.27
CA PRO A 510 26.73 0.80 -20.93
C PRO A 510 27.26 -0.58 -20.55
N ALA A 511 27.88 -0.67 -19.37
CA ALA A 511 28.45 -1.90 -18.83
C ALA A 511 27.62 -2.44 -17.65
N GLU A 512 27.88 -3.70 -17.30
CA GLU A 512 27.31 -4.35 -16.11
C GLU A 512 27.59 -3.53 -14.84
N GLY A 513 26.67 -3.60 -13.88
CA GLY A 513 26.67 -2.74 -12.68
C GLY A 513 25.95 -1.40 -12.87
N SER A 514 25.65 -0.99 -14.11
CA SER A 514 24.72 0.13 -14.36
C SER A 514 23.29 -0.21 -13.90
N GLY A 515 22.60 0.73 -13.27
CA GLY A 515 21.22 0.56 -12.83
C GLY A 515 20.84 1.44 -11.65
N HIS A 516 19.68 1.14 -11.07
CA HIS A 516 19.18 1.81 -9.88
C HIS A 516 19.41 0.95 -8.63
N TYR A 517 19.82 1.61 -7.56
CA TYR A 517 20.20 1.04 -6.29
C TYR A 517 19.65 1.90 -5.14
N ALA A 518 19.92 1.48 -3.91
CA ALA A 518 19.66 2.28 -2.73
C ALA A 518 20.83 2.19 -1.77
N THR A 519 21.17 3.32 -1.16
CA THR A 519 22.01 3.31 0.04
C THR A 519 21.20 2.83 1.24
N GLU A 520 21.83 2.12 2.17
CA GLU A 520 21.27 1.80 3.48
C GLU A 520 22.20 2.39 4.54
N GLY A 521 21.68 3.26 5.41
CA GLY A 521 22.53 4.03 6.32
C GLY A 521 23.56 4.90 5.58
N GLY A 522 23.18 5.40 4.39
CA GLY A 522 24.02 6.29 3.59
C GLY A 522 25.18 5.60 2.88
N ARG A 523 25.19 4.26 2.83
CA ARG A 523 26.25 3.48 2.17
C ARG A 523 25.68 2.52 1.13
N LEU A 524 26.39 2.35 0.02
CA LEU A 524 26.11 1.37 -1.03
C LEU A 524 27.43 0.78 -1.52
N SER A 525 27.44 -0.53 -1.77
CA SER A 525 28.55 -1.24 -2.41
C SER A 525 28.02 -1.90 -3.67
N VAL A 526 28.65 -1.65 -4.82
CA VAL A 526 28.31 -2.26 -6.11
C VAL A 526 29.52 -3.02 -6.62
N THR A 527 29.34 -4.31 -6.90
CA THR A 527 30.38 -5.14 -7.53
C THR A 527 30.22 -5.03 -9.05
N LEU A 528 31.31 -4.69 -9.73
CA LEU A 528 31.43 -4.75 -11.18
C LEU A 528 32.20 -6.02 -11.55
N ASP A 529 31.57 -6.94 -12.24
CA ASP A 529 32.24 -8.11 -12.79
C ASP A 529 32.80 -7.76 -14.18
N ILE A 530 34.13 -7.68 -14.30
CA ILE A 530 34.78 -7.31 -15.57
C ILE A 530 34.95 -8.56 -16.39
N ALA A 531 34.24 -8.67 -17.52
CA ALA A 531 34.29 -9.87 -18.33
C ALA A 531 35.72 -10.13 -18.86
N PRO A 532 36.15 -11.40 -19.03
CA PRO A 532 37.50 -11.72 -19.50
C PRO A 532 37.86 -11.17 -20.88
N ASN A 533 36.85 -10.83 -21.69
CA ASN A 533 36.97 -10.32 -23.05
C ASN A 533 36.64 -8.83 -23.17
N GLU A 534 36.63 -8.08 -22.06
CA GLU A 534 36.49 -6.63 -22.09
C GLU A 534 37.70 -5.96 -22.75
N ASP A 535 37.44 -4.91 -23.52
CA ASP A 535 38.49 -4.12 -24.14
C ASP A 535 39.26 -3.34 -23.06
N PRO A 536 40.61 -3.39 -23.05
CA PRO A 536 41.41 -2.56 -22.15
C PRO A 536 41.16 -1.07 -22.40
N GLY A 537 41.12 -0.28 -21.34
CA GLY A 537 40.92 1.17 -21.46
C GLY A 537 40.31 1.81 -20.22
N SER A 538 39.94 3.08 -20.37
CA SER A 538 39.34 3.85 -19.28
C SER A 538 37.84 3.64 -19.23
N TRP A 539 37.35 3.12 -18.11
CA TRP A 539 35.93 2.99 -17.82
C TRP A 539 35.46 4.21 -17.03
N GLU A 540 34.31 4.78 -17.41
CA GLU A 540 33.69 5.90 -16.72
C GLU A 540 32.61 5.38 -15.76
N ILE A 541 32.68 5.78 -14.49
CA ILE A 541 31.69 5.45 -13.47
C ILE A 541 31.06 6.76 -13.00
N ARG A 542 29.75 6.91 -13.16
CA ARG A 542 28.97 8.03 -12.65
C ARG A 542 27.93 7.55 -11.67
N VAL A 543 27.79 8.27 -10.56
CA VAL A 543 26.79 8.02 -9.55
C VAL A 543 25.98 9.28 -9.33
N ARG A 544 24.66 9.16 -9.32
CA ARG A 544 23.72 10.22 -9.00
C ARG A 544 22.81 9.78 -7.87
N GLU A 545 22.73 10.55 -6.79
CA GLU A 545 21.71 10.31 -5.77
C GLU A 545 20.40 11.02 -6.15
N LEU A 546 19.25 10.37 -5.90
CA LEU A 546 17.94 10.84 -6.35
C LEU A 546 17.15 11.60 -5.28
N ALA A 547 17.81 12.09 -4.21
CA ALA A 547 17.21 13.02 -3.26
C ALA A 547 17.48 14.48 -3.63
N SER A 548 18.75 14.89 -3.75
CA SER A 548 19.12 16.26 -4.13
C SER A 548 19.58 16.42 -5.58
N GLY A 549 19.89 15.31 -6.26
CA GLY A 549 20.40 15.28 -7.62
C GLY A 549 21.93 15.45 -7.72
N MET A 550 22.67 15.35 -6.61
CA MET A 550 24.13 15.40 -6.62
C MET A 550 24.71 14.25 -7.42
N GLU A 551 25.79 14.55 -8.15
CA GLU A 551 26.52 13.60 -8.98
C GLU A 551 27.99 13.55 -8.60
N SER A 552 28.59 12.38 -8.77
CA SER A 552 30.03 12.16 -8.66
C SER A 552 30.47 11.24 -9.79
N ALA A 553 31.69 11.44 -10.28
CA ALA A 553 32.28 10.64 -11.36
C ALA A 553 33.68 10.19 -10.96
N SER A 554 34.03 8.98 -11.36
CA SER A 554 35.37 8.42 -11.24
C SER A 554 35.72 7.61 -12.50
N TRP A 555 37.01 7.34 -12.68
CA TRP A 555 37.51 6.55 -13.79
C TRP A 555 38.34 5.39 -13.25
N MET A 556 38.15 4.23 -13.85
CA MET A 556 38.87 3.00 -13.52
C MET A 556 39.51 2.48 -14.80
N ARG A 557 40.79 2.13 -14.76
CA ARG A 557 41.50 1.57 -15.90
C ARG A 557 41.35 0.04 -15.92
N VAL A 558 40.84 -0.52 -17.02
CA VAL A 558 40.86 -1.96 -17.27
C VAL A 558 42.12 -2.31 -18.06
N GLU A 559 42.96 -3.17 -17.50
CA GLU A 559 44.29 -3.53 -18.03
C GLU A 559 44.45 -5.01 -18.37
#